data_AF-A0A535KP28-F1
#
_entry.id   AF-A0A535KP28-F1
#
_cell.length_a   1.000
_cell.length_b   1.000
_cell.length_c   1.000
_cell.angle_alpha   90.00
_cell.angle_beta   90.00
_cell.angle_gamma   90.00
#
_symmetry.space_group_name_H-M   'P 1'
#
loop_
_entity.id
_entity.type
_entity.pdbx_description
1 polymer ?
#
loop_
_entity_poly.entity_id
_entity_poly.type
_entity_poly.pdbx_seq_one_letter_code
_entity_poly.pdbx_strand_id
1 'polypeptide(L)' 'MQRHPGHYGPDVQHALFMVWHAANRICAKGLIPFLPTLIEALERHEHLHLTEECRRQLLAMSAATADRLLRSQRKLG' A
#
# COMPACT_ATOMS: atom_id res chain seq x y z
N MET A 1 2.57 -11.53 -25.39
CA MET A 1 1.41 -10.97 -24.67
C MET A 1 1.88 -10.29 -23.39
N GLN A 2 2.43 -9.08 -23.48
CA GLN A 2 2.84 -8.31 -22.29
C GLN A 2 1.89 -7.12 -22.15
N ARG A 3 0.86 -7.30 -21.33
CA ARG A 3 -0.04 -6.21 -20.93
C ARG A 3 0.57 -5.61 -19.67
N HIS A 4 1.14 -4.41 -19.78
CA HIS A 4 1.37 -3.54 -18.63
C HIS A 4 0.21 -2.53 -18.55
N PRO A 5 -0.89 -2.82 -17.81
CA PRO A 5 -1.76 -1.74 -17.36
C PRO A 5 -1.08 -1.07 -16.15
N GLY A 6 -0.84 0.23 -16.28
CA GLY A 6 0.15 0.99 -15.51
C GLY A 6 -0.05 1.04 -13.99
N HIS A 7 1.09 0.83 -13.32
CA HIS A 7 1.52 1.22 -11.97
C HIS A 7 0.79 0.59 -10.76
N TYR A 8 1.54 -0.31 -10.11
CA TYR A 8 1.20 -1.10 -8.92
C TYR A 8 0.19 -2.21 -9.16
N GLY A 9 0.70 -3.45 -9.16
CA GLY A 9 -0.10 -4.66 -9.30
C GLY A 9 -1.09 -4.85 -8.15
N PRO A 10 -2.05 -5.79 -8.29
CA PRO A 10 -3.09 -6.04 -7.29
C PRO A 10 -2.50 -6.32 -5.90
N ASP A 11 -1.37 -7.03 -5.82
CA ASP A 11 -0.70 -7.35 -4.55
C ASP A 11 -0.25 -6.08 -3.81
N VAL A 12 0.32 -5.11 -4.53
CA VAL A 12 0.76 -3.83 -3.95
C VAL A 12 -0.42 -2.98 -3.51
N GLN A 13 -1.50 -2.96 -4.30
CA GLN A 13 -2.71 -2.24 -3.93
C GLN A 13 -3.38 -2.85 -2.69
N HIS A 14 -3.41 -4.18 -2.61
CA HIS A 14 -3.94 -4.91 -1.47
C HIS A 14 -3.12 -4.66 -0.22
N ALA A 15 -1.79 -4.73 -0.33
CA ALA A 15 -0.88 -4.42 0.76
C ALA A 15 -1.02 -2.98 1.25
N LEU A 16 -1.10 -2.01 0.33
CA LEU A 16 -1.36 -0.60 0.66
C LEU A 16 -2.67 -0.45 1.44
N PHE A 17 -3.71 -1.15 1.01
CA PHE A 17 -5.01 -1.12 1.68
C PHE A 17 -4.95 -1.73 3.08
N MET A 18 -4.28 -2.86 3.27
CA MET A 18 -4.12 -3.48 4.58
C MET A 18 -3.37 -2.56 5.55
N VAL A 19 -2.25 -1.97 5.10
CA VAL A 19 -1.47 -1.01 5.88
C VAL A 19 -2.32 0.21 6.24
N TRP A 20 -3.09 0.74 5.29
CA TRP A 20 -3.99 1.88 5.52
C TRP A 20 -5.13 1.54 6.51
N HIS A 21 -5.70 0.34 6.41
CA HIS A 21 -6.74 -0.14 7.32
C HIS A 21 -6.21 -0.30 8.75
N ALA A 22 -5.03 -0.92 8.90
CA ALA A 22 -4.34 -1.05 10.19
C ALA A 22 -4.00 0.32 10.80
N ALA A 23 -3.73 1.32 9.97
CA ALA A 23 -3.50 2.69 10.39
C ALA A 23 -4.80 3.50 10.60
N ASN A 24 -5.95 2.87 10.86
CA ASN A 24 -7.24 3.53 11.07
C ASN A 24 -7.70 4.44 9.91
N ARG A 25 -7.31 4.12 8.67
CA ARG A 25 -7.69 4.85 7.46
C ARG A 25 -7.27 6.33 7.45
N ILE A 26 -6.13 6.66 8.04
CA ILE A 26 -5.55 8.02 8.03
C ILE A 26 -5.23 8.52 6.62
N CYS A 27 -5.05 9.84 6.44
CA CYS A 27 -4.69 10.41 5.15
C CYS A 27 -3.32 9.90 4.68
N ALA A 28 -3.15 9.68 3.37
CA ALA A 28 -1.89 9.17 2.78
C ALA A 28 -0.67 10.02 3.15
N LYS A 29 -0.82 11.35 3.30
CA LYS A 29 0.26 12.26 3.74
C LYS A 29 0.85 11.88 5.10
N GLY A 30 0.02 11.37 6.02
CA GLY A 30 0.44 10.88 7.33
C GLY A 30 0.90 9.42 7.23
N LEU A 31 0.28 8.64 6.35
CA LEU A 31 0.64 7.24 6.16
C LEU A 31 2.06 7.04 5.64
N ILE A 32 2.48 7.79 4.61
CA ILE A 32 3.76 7.56 3.91
C ILE A 32 4.98 7.56 4.87
N PRO A 33 5.16 8.53 5.77
CA PRO A 33 6.27 8.51 6.74
C PRO A 33 6.25 7.31 7.69
N PHE A 34 5.06 6.81 8.07
CA PHE A 34 4.90 5.68 8.98
C PHE A 34 4.83 4.32 8.27
N LEU A 35 4.82 4.33 6.94
CA LEU A 35 4.63 3.15 6.10
C LEU A 35 5.69 2.06 6.34
N PRO A 36 7.01 2.36 6.47
CA PRO A 36 8.01 1.35 6.80
C PRO A 36 7.74 0.65 8.13
N THR A 37 7.40 1.44 9.17
CA THR A 37 7.13 0.94 10.52
C THR A 37 5.88 0.09 10.58
N LEU A 38 4.82 0.49 9.87
CA LEU A 38 3.59 -0.29 9.78
C LEU A 38 3.79 -1.59 9.02
N ILE A 39 4.53 -1.58 7.91
CA ILE A 39 4.88 -2.80 7.18
C ILE A 39 5.63 -3.76 8.10
N GLU A 40 6.68 -3.29 8.78
CA GLU A 40 7.48 -4.14 9.67
C GLU A 40 6.65 -4.70 10.83
N ALA A 41 5.78 -3.90 11.44
CA ALA A 41 4.88 -4.37 12.48
C ALA A 41 3.93 -5.46 11.96
N LEU A 42 3.34 -5.26 10.77
CA LEU A 42 2.42 -6.23 10.17
C LEU A 42 3.13 -7.52 9.72
N GLU A 43 4.34 -7.42 9.18
CA GLU A 43 5.20 -8.57 8.84
C GLU A 43 5.56 -9.36 10.10
N ARG A 44 5.92 -8.67 11.19
CA ARG A 44 6.25 -9.29 12.48
C ARG A 44 5.09 -10.06 13.11
N HIS A 45 3.86 -9.61 12.86
CA HIS A 45 2.65 -10.29 13.34
C HIS A 45 2.08 -11.30 12.31
N GLU A 46 2.81 -11.59 11.22
CA GLU A 46 2.38 -12.48 10.13
C GLU A 46 1.05 -12.06 9.47
N HIS A 47 0.64 -10.81 9.68
CA HIS A 47 -0.58 -10.23 9.10
C HIS A 47 -0.37 -9.74 7.67
N LEU A 48 0.89 -9.54 7.27
CA LEU A 48 1.26 -9.05 5.96
C LEU A 48 2.51 -9.79 5.48
N HIS A 49 2.42 -10.41 4.31
CA HIS A 49 3.58 -10.97 3.62
C HIS A 49 3.82 -10.20 2.33
N LEU A 50 4.89 -9.42 2.31
CA LEU A 50 5.32 -8.69 1.13
C LEU A 50 6.56 -9.31 0.53
N THR A 51 6.61 -9.36 -0.79
CA THR A 51 7.88 -9.58 -1.48
C THR A 51 8.73 -8.31 -1.38
N GLU A 52 10.05 -8.47 -1.44
CA GLU A 52 11.00 -7.35 -1.48
C GLU A 52 10.67 -6.33 -2.57
N GLU A 53 10.15 -6.77 -3.71
CA GLU A 53 9.71 -5.89 -4.80
C GLU A 53 8.45 -5.09 -4.40
N CYS A 54 7.44 -5.74 -3.82
CA CYS A 54 6.25 -5.06 -3.33
C CYS A 54 6.56 -4.03 -2.24
N ARG A 55 7.45 -4.39 -1.30
CA ARG A 55 7.92 -3.48 -0.25
C ARG A 55 8.60 -2.26 -0.85
N ARG A 56 9.52 -2.45 -1.82
CA ARG A 56 10.20 -1.35 -2.51
C ARG A 56 9.21 -0.44 -3.22
N GLN A 57 8.24 -1.02 -3.92
CA GLN A 57 7.21 -0.28 -4.62
C GLN A 57 6.32 0.54 -3.67
N LEU A 58 5.94 -0.02 -2.52
CA LEU A 58 5.19 0.70 -1.48
C LEU A 58 5.97 1.87 -0.89
N LEU A 59 7.26 1.65 -0.58
CA LEU A 59 8.13 2.66 -0.01
C LEU A 59 8.53 3.76 -1.00
N ALA A 60 8.63 3.43 -2.29
CA ALA A 60 8.88 4.40 -3.36
C ALA A 60 7.62 5.19 -3.75
N MET A 61 6.44 4.76 -3.29
CA MET A 61 5.17 5.38 -3.66
C MET A 61 5.00 6.74 -3.00
N SER A 62 4.59 7.74 -3.79
CA SER A 62 4.27 9.07 -3.25
C SER A 62 2.89 9.09 -2.58
N ALA A 63 2.72 9.98 -1.60
CA ALA A 63 1.45 10.15 -0.88
C ALA A 63 0.27 10.46 -1.82
N ALA A 64 0.51 11.23 -2.89
CA ALA A 64 -0.51 11.53 -3.89
C ALA A 64 -0.94 10.29 -4.68
N THR A 65 -0.03 9.36 -4.95
CA THR A 65 -0.35 8.11 -5.65
C THR A 65 -1.09 7.14 -4.75
N ALA A 66 -0.63 7.00 -3.51
CA ALA A 66 -1.33 6.21 -2.50
C ALA A 66 -2.76 6.74 -2.28
N ASP A 67 -2.95 8.05 -2.15
CA ASP A 67 -4.30 8.65 -1.99
C ASP A 67 -5.20 8.36 -3.19
N ARG A 68 -4.69 8.45 -4.43
CA ARG A 68 -5.45 8.09 -5.64
C ARG A 68 -5.87 6.62 -5.63
N LEU A 69 -4.96 5.70 -5.29
CA LEU A 69 -5.26 4.26 -5.23
C LEU A 69 -6.31 3.95 -4.14
N LEU A 70 -6.14 4.52 -2.94
CA LEU A 70 -7.07 4.33 -1.82
C LEU A 70 -8.46 4.93 -2.11
N ARG A 71 -8.53 6.09 -2.79
CA ARG A 71 -9.80 6.68 -3.23
C ARG A 71 -10.53 5.83 -4.27
N SER A 72 -9.80 5.26 -5.22
CA SER A 72 -10.38 4.35 -6.21
C SER A 72 -10.97 3.11 -5.55
N GLN A 73 -10.30 2.57 -4.53
CA GLN A 73 -10.81 1.44 -3.73
C GLN A 73 -12.06 1.81 -2.91
N ARG A 74 -12.13 3.02 -2.30
CA ARG A 74 -13.33 3.50 -1.59
C ARG A 74 -14.58 3.64 -2.47
N LYS A 75 -14.43 3.81 -3.78
CA LYS A 75 -15.56 3.90 -4.73
C LYS A 75 -16.07 2.54 -5.21
N LEU A 76 -15.29 1.48 -5.01
CA LEU A 76 -15.62 0.13 -5.46
C LEU A 76 -16.35 -0.70 -4.39
N GLY A 77 -16.57 -0.14 -3.19
CA GLY A 77 -17.29 -0.77 -2.08
C GLY A 77 -18.66 -0.15 -1.87
#